data_AF-A0A090QN26-F1
#
_entry.id   AF-A0A090QN26-F1
#
_cell.length_a   1.000
_cell.length_b   1.000
_cell.length_c   1.000
_cell.angle_alpha   90.00
_cell.angle_beta   90.00
_cell.angle_gamma   90.00
#
_symmetry.space_group_name_H-M   'P 1'
#
loop_
_entity.id
_entity.type
_entity.pdbx_description
1 polymer ?
#
loop_
_entity_poly.entity_id
_entity_poly.type
_entity_poly.pdbx_seq_one_letter_code
_entity_poly.pdbx_strand_id
1 'polypeptide(L)'
;MAVCPADCFSQTEDGIVQHDKDLCIGCGYCLFACPFGAPQFPKQTAFAERGKMDKCTFCSGGPNTEPGSEKERKLYGANRIAEGKLPMCASMCSTKSLLAGDAEKISDIFRKRVVARGAKEAGWATNDDLAYDATKGDKA
;
A
#
# COMPACT_ATOMS: atom_id res chain seq x y z
N MET A 1 14.04 -7.85 1.73
CA MET A 1 14.13 -9.31 1.53
C MET A 1 15.40 -9.87 2.16
N ALA A 2 16.58 -9.37 1.80
CA ALA A 2 17.91 -9.87 2.22
C ALA A 2 18.19 -10.12 3.73
N VAL A 3 17.43 -9.53 4.66
CA VAL A 3 17.66 -9.72 6.11
C VAL A 3 16.86 -10.86 6.73
N CYS A 4 15.87 -11.40 6.02
CA CYS A 4 15.05 -12.48 6.56
C CYS A 4 15.81 -13.81 6.41
N PRO A 5 16.16 -14.50 7.50
CA PRO A 5 16.88 -15.77 7.40
C PRO A 5 16.00 -16.92 6.89
N ALA A 6 14.67 -16.78 6.98
CA ALA A 6 13.68 -17.76 6.53
C ALA A 6 13.11 -17.46 5.13
N ASP A 7 13.63 -16.42 4.47
CA ASP A 7 13.20 -15.98 3.14
C ASP A 7 11.67 -15.86 2.95
N CYS A 8 10.98 -15.33 3.97
CA CYS A 8 9.51 -15.28 3.99
C CYS A 8 8.91 -14.08 3.23
N PHE A 9 9.69 -13.36 2.42
CA PHE A 9 9.21 -12.18 1.70
C PHE A 9 9.38 -12.37 0.20
N SER A 10 8.34 -12.04 -0.55
CA SER A 10 8.36 -12.02 -2.01
C SER A 10 7.79 -10.71 -2.53
N GLN A 11 8.10 -10.35 -3.77
CA GLN A 11 7.48 -9.22 -4.46
C GLN A 11 6.61 -9.74 -5.60
N THR A 12 5.38 -9.26 -5.67
CA THR A 12 4.46 -9.54 -6.78
C THR A 12 4.81 -8.69 -8.00
N GLU A 13 4.25 -9.03 -9.16
CA GLU A 13 4.43 -8.26 -10.40
C GLU A 13 3.93 -6.81 -10.26
N ASP A 14 2.88 -6.59 -9.47
CA ASP A 14 2.34 -5.26 -9.13
C ASP A 14 3.24 -4.47 -8.15
N GLY A 15 4.40 -5.02 -7.77
CA GLY A 15 5.36 -4.40 -6.85
C GLY A 15 4.98 -4.53 -5.37
N ILE A 16 3.89 -5.21 -5.03
CA ILE A 16 3.45 -5.42 -3.65
C ILE A 16 4.38 -6.44 -2.99
N VAL A 17 4.99 -6.05 -1.88
CA VAL A 17 5.77 -6.97 -1.03
C VAL A 17 4.80 -7.84 -0.24
N GLN A 18 4.85 -9.15 -0.42
CA GLN A 18 4.07 -10.12 0.34
C GLN A 18 4.91 -10.76 1.45
N HIS A 19 4.23 -11.40 2.39
CA HIS A 19 4.84 -12.06 3.54
C HIS A 19 4.23 -13.44 3.72
N ASP A 20 5.06 -14.49 3.66
CA ASP A 20 4.67 -15.86 3.95
C ASP A 20 4.62 -16.07 5.47
N LYS A 21 3.41 -16.25 5.99
CA LYS A 21 3.19 -16.49 7.42
C LYS A 21 3.55 -17.92 7.81
N ASP A 22 3.54 -18.88 6.90
CA ASP A 22 3.91 -20.26 7.20
C ASP A 22 5.44 -20.40 7.38
N LEU A 23 6.24 -19.61 6.63
CA LEU A 23 7.70 -19.57 6.78
C LEU A 23 8.20 -18.64 7.89
N CYS A 24 7.39 -17.69 8.33
CA CYS A 24 7.83 -16.68 9.30
C CYS A 24 8.12 -17.27 10.69
N ILE A 25 9.38 -17.22 11.10
CA ILE A 25 9.86 -17.68 12.42
C ILE A 25 9.83 -16.60 13.51
N GLY A 26 9.34 -15.38 13.22
CA GLY A 26 9.21 -14.34 14.23
C GLY A 26 10.50 -13.69 14.74
N CYS A 27 11.64 -13.83 14.04
CA CYS A 27 12.96 -13.37 14.51
C CYS A 27 13.09 -11.86 14.76
N GLY A 28 12.27 -11.01 14.11
CA GLY A 28 12.27 -9.57 14.33
C GLY A 28 13.32 -8.76 13.56
N TYR A 29 14.21 -9.38 12.77
CA TYR A 29 15.21 -8.63 12.00
C TYR A 29 14.61 -7.66 10.98
N CYS A 30 13.46 -8.02 10.39
CA CYS A 30 12.74 -7.14 9.48
C CYS A 30 12.29 -5.84 10.14
N LEU A 31 11.92 -5.86 11.43
CA LEU A 31 11.51 -4.65 12.17
C LEU A 31 12.69 -3.68 12.33
N PHE A 32 13.88 -4.20 12.68
CA PHE A 32 15.07 -3.38 12.82
C PHE A 32 15.62 -2.87 11.49
N ALA A 33 15.46 -3.65 10.43
CA ALA A 33 15.94 -3.29 9.10
C ALA A 33 15.03 -2.28 8.39
N CYS A 34 13.72 -2.26 8.68
CA CYS A 34 12.79 -1.37 8.00
C CYS A 34 12.84 0.04 8.61
N PRO A 35 13.27 1.07 7.86
CA PRO A 35 13.37 2.43 8.41
C PRO A 35 12.01 3.06 8.73
N PHE A 36 10.93 2.50 8.16
CA PHE A 36 9.56 2.99 8.36
C PHE A 36 8.82 2.29 9.51
N GLY A 37 9.42 1.26 10.13
CA GLY A 37 8.74 0.47 11.17
C GLY A 37 7.48 -0.24 10.69
N ALA A 38 7.37 -0.54 9.39
CA ALA A 38 6.17 -1.17 8.81
C ALA A 38 5.90 -2.61 9.31
N PRO A 39 6.91 -3.46 9.56
CA PRO A 39 6.71 -4.78 10.17
C PRO A 39 6.23 -4.66 11.62
N GLN A 40 5.13 -5.32 11.95
CA GLN A 40 4.54 -5.33 13.28
C GLN A 40 4.37 -6.76 13.79
N PHE A 41 4.38 -6.94 15.10
CA PHE A 41 4.32 -8.25 15.74
C PHE A 41 3.16 -8.30 16.75
N PRO A 42 2.50 -9.45 16.91
CA PRO A 42 1.54 -9.66 17.99
C PRO A 42 2.15 -9.32 19.36
N LYS A 43 1.40 -8.60 20.19
CA LYS A 43 1.91 -8.08 21.48
C LYS A 43 2.11 -9.17 22.55
N GLN A 44 1.45 -10.32 22.43
CA GLN A 44 1.47 -11.38 23.42
C GLN A 44 1.30 -12.75 22.77
N THR A 45 2.33 -13.59 22.86
CA THR A 45 2.19 -15.03 22.62
C THR A 45 2.77 -15.79 23.83
N ALA A 46 2.44 -17.07 23.95
CA ALA A 46 2.97 -17.90 25.03
C ALA A 46 4.50 -17.89 25.01
N PHE A 47 5.14 -17.87 26.17
CA PHE A 47 6.61 -17.92 26.33
C PHE A 47 7.41 -16.73 25.77
N ALA A 48 6.81 -15.54 25.71
CA ALA A 48 7.47 -14.31 25.26
C ALA A 48 7.96 -14.34 23.80
N GLU A 49 7.44 -15.24 22.97
CA GLU A 49 7.68 -15.20 21.53
C GLU A 49 7.01 -13.97 20.90
N ARG A 50 7.65 -13.39 19.88
CA ARG A 50 7.08 -12.26 19.13
C ARG A 50 5.93 -12.68 18.23
N GLY A 51 5.77 -13.97 17.97
CA GLY A 51 4.83 -14.50 16.99
C GLY A 51 5.21 -14.17 15.54
N LYS A 52 4.30 -14.51 14.61
CA LYS A 52 4.47 -14.23 13.18
C LYS A 52 4.28 -12.74 12.91
N MET A 53 5.23 -12.15 12.19
CA MET A 53 5.17 -10.75 11.77
C MET A 53 4.00 -10.51 10.81
N ASP A 54 3.45 -9.30 10.83
CA ASP A 54 2.51 -8.84 9.82
C ASP A 54 2.78 -7.40 9.39
N LYS A 55 2.35 -7.05 8.18
CA LYS A 55 2.45 -5.70 7.64
C LYS A 55 1.37 -5.46 6.59
N CYS A 56 1.19 -4.21 6.16
CA CYS A 56 0.33 -3.91 5.02
C CYS A 56 0.81 -4.66 3.76
N THR A 57 -0.04 -5.51 3.20
CA THR A 57 0.14 -6.18 1.90
C THR A 57 -0.83 -5.64 0.84
N PHE A 58 -1.29 -4.39 1.01
CA PHE A 58 -2.21 -3.76 0.05
C PHE A 58 -3.51 -4.55 -0.19
N CYS A 59 -3.95 -5.34 0.81
CA CYS A 59 -5.08 -6.27 0.69
C CYS A 59 -4.91 -7.30 -0.45
N SER A 60 -3.68 -7.69 -0.80
CA SER A 60 -3.39 -8.65 -1.86
C SER A 60 -3.33 -10.11 -1.39
N GLY A 61 -3.78 -10.42 -0.16
CA GLY A 61 -3.61 -11.73 0.45
C GLY A 61 -2.14 -12.03 0.77
N GLY A 62 -1.73 -13.29 0.54
CA GLY A 62 -0.37 -13.75 0.73
C GLY A 62 0.01 -14.91 -0.20
N PRO A 63 1.28 -15.33 -0.16
CA PRO A 63 1.78 -16.38 -1.03
C PRO A 63 1.24 -17.75 -0.59
N ASN A 64 1.28 -18.72 -1.50
CA ASN A 64 0.92 -20.12 -1.22
C ASN A 64 -0.52 -20.33 -0.73
N THR A 65 -1.44 -19.44 -1.13
CA THR A 65 -2.87 -19.56 -0.87
C THR A 65 -3.69 -19.25 -2.11
N GLU A 66 -4.74 -20.03 -2.36
CA GLU A 66 -5.69 -19.73 -3.44
C GLU A 66 -6.57 -18.53 -3.06
N PRO A 67 -6.81 -17.59 -4.00
CA PRO A 67 -7.66 -16.42 -3.76
C PRO A 67 -9.05 -16.81 -3.26
N GLY A 68 -9.45 -16.24 -2.11
CA GLY A 68 -10.76 -16.48 -1.50
C GLY A 68 -10.86 -17.78 -0.68
N SER A 69 -9.78 -18.58 -0.59
CA SER A 69 -9.75 -19.77 0.25
C SER A 69 -9.90 -19.43 1.74
N GLU A 70 -10.44 -20.37 2.53
CA GLU A 70 -10.55 -20.20 3.98
C GLU A 70 -9.18 -20.00 4.64
N LYS A 71 -8.15 -20.71 4.13
CA LYS A 71 -6.77 -20.58 4.59
C LYS A 71 -6.25 -19.16 4.39
N GLU A 72 -6.42 -18.59 3.19
CA GLU A 72 -6.04 -17.21 2.91
C GLU A 72 -6.76 -16.24 3.86
N ARG A 73 -8.08 -16.38 3.98
CA ARG A 73 -8.88 -15.48 4.82
C ARG A 73 -8.47 -15.51 6.28
N LYS A 74 -8.08 -16.68 6.79
CA LYS A 74 -7.58 -16.84 8.17
C LYS A 74 -6.19 -16.23 8.36
N LEU A 75 -5.31 -16.33 7.36
CA LEU A 75 -3.94 -15.83 7.46
C LEU A 75 -3.83 -14.34 7.15
N TYR A 76 -4.49 -13.86 6.11
CA TYR A 76 -4.27 -12.54 5.49
C TYR A 76 -5.53 -11.67 5.43
N GLY A 77 -6.70 -12.22 5.73
CA GLY A 77 -7.97 -11.54 5.56
C GLY A 77 -8.45 -11.52 4.10
N ALA A 78 -9.24 -10.52 3.73
CA ALA A 78 -9.81 -10.44 2.39
C ALA A 78 -8.77 -10.02 1.35
N ASN A 79 -8.66 -10.81 0.27
CA ASN A 79 -7.86 -10.46 -0.90
C ASN A 79 -8.69 -9.62 -1.89
N ARG A 80 -8.55 -8.30 -1.80
CA ARG A 80 -9.31 -7.35 -2.63
C ARG A 80 -8.69 -7.15 -3.99
N ILE A 81 -7.37 -7.28 -4.09
CA ILE A 81 -6.65 -7.09 -5.35
C ILE A 81 -7.03 -8.19 -6.34
N ALA A 82 -7.15 -9.45 -5.87
CA ALA A 82 -7.64 -10.56 -6.69
C ALA A 82 -9.09 -10.34 -7.20
N GLU A 83 -9.92 -9.59 -6.46
CA GLU A 83 -11.28 -9.23 -6.88
C GLU A 83 -11.32 -7.98 -7.79
N GLY A 84 -10.17 -7.42 -8.17
CA GLY A 84 -10.08 -6.17 -8.94
C GLY A 84 -10.53 -4.93 -8.15
N LYS A 85 -10.57 -5.01 -6.82
CA LYS A 85 -10.99 -3.92 -5.93
C LYS A 85 -9.79 -3.21 -5.33
N LEU A 86 -9.95 -1.91 -5.07
CA LEU A 86 -8.97 -1.13 -4.31
C LEU A 86 -8.83 -1.63 -2.86
N PRO A 87 -7.66 -1.43 -2.22
CA PRO A 87 -7.48 -1.77 -0.81
C PRO A 87 -8.47 -1.03 0.09
N MET A 88 -8.82 -1.64 1.22
CA MET A 88 -9.89 -1.14 2.09
C MET A 88 -9.68 0.32 2.51
N CYS A 89 -8.47 0.68 2.94
CA CYS A 89 -8.16 2.03 3.43
C CYS A 89 -8.36 3.11 2.36
N ALA A 90 -8.01 2.85 1.10
CA ALA A 90 -8.22 3.78 0.01
C ALA A 90 -9.70 3.82 -0.41
N SER A 91 -10.37 2.66 -0.44
CA SER A 91 -11.78 2.59 -0.84
C SER A 91 -12.74 3.26 0.16
N MET A 92 -12.43 3.21 1.46
CA MET A 92 -13.27 3.77 2.51
C MET A 92 -12.96 5.24 2.82
N CYS A 93 -11.91 5.81 2.23
CA CYS A 93 -11.52 7.18 2.48
C CYS A 93 -12.56 8.15 1.90
N SER A 94 -13.47 8.64 2.74
CA SER A 94 -14.56 9.54 2.35
C SER A 94 -14.08 10.81 1.64
N THR A 95 -12.94 11.34 2.04
CA THR A 95 -12.34 12.56 1.49
C THR A 95 -11.47 12.31 0.25
N LYS A 96 -11.25 11.04 -0.14
CA LYS A 96 -10.31 10.65 -1.21
C LYS A 96 -8.88 11.20 -1.00
N SER A 97 -8.45 11.31 0.26
CA SER A 97 -7.07 11.64 0.64
C SER A 97 -6.12 10.47 0.38
N LEU A 98 -6.58 9.24 0.60
CA LEU A 98 -5.85 8.03 0.23
C LEU A 98 -6.24 7.64 -1.20
N LEU A 99 -5.23 7.53 -2.06
CA LEU A 99 -5.37 7.05 -3.42
C LEU A 99 -4.52 5.79 -3.58
N ALA A 100 -4.99 4.83 -4.38
CA ALA A 100 -4.35 3.54 -4.59
C ALA A 100 -4.44 3.18 -6.08
N GLY A 101 -3.35 2.71 -6.67
CA GLY A 101 -3.25 2.33 -8.07
C GLY A 101 -1.85 2.60 -8.63
N ASP A 102 -1.72 2.52 -9.95
CA ASP A 102 -0.46 2.72 -10.68
C ASP A 102 0.15 4.08 -10.36
N ALA A 103 1.47 4.11 -10.13
CA ALA A 103 2.19 5.31 -9.75
C ALA A 103 1.94 6.48 -10.73
N GLU A 104 1.95 6.21 -12.04
CA GLU A 104 1.73 7.22 -13.07
C GLU A 104 0.35 7.88 -12.95
N LYS A 105 -0.72 7.07 -12.83
CA LYS A 105 -2.09 7.57 -12.69
C LYS A 105 -2.26 8.40 -11.41
N ILE A 106 -1.65 7.97 -10.31
CA ILE A 106 -1.71 8.67 -9.02
C ILE A 106 -0.96 10.00 -9.09
N SER A 107 0.23 10.02 -9.73
CA SER A 107 0.99 11.24 -9.97
C SER A 107 0.22 12.25 -10.82
N ASP A 108 -0.52 11.80 -11.83
CA ASP A 108 -1.34 12.69 -12.66
C ASP A 108 -2.53 13.26 -11.90
N ILE A 109 -3.21 12.44 -11.07
CA ILE A 109 -4.27 12.94 -10.18
C ILE A 109 -3.69 13.98 -9.21
N PHE A 110 -2.51 13.73 -8.66
CA PHE A 110 -1.83 14.68 -7.77
C PHE A 110 -1.55 16.00 -8.50
N ARG A 111 -0.90 15.97 -9.67
CA ARG A 111 -0.61 17.18 -10.49
C ARG A 111 -1.88 17.99 -10.76
N LYS A 112 -2.96 17.34 -11.20
CA LYS A 112 -4.26 17.99 -11.44
C LYS A 112 -4.82 18.64 -10.18
N ARG A 113 -4.73 17.98 -9.02
CA ARG A 113 -5.18 18.53 -7.73
C ARG A 113 -4.36 19.74 -7.28
N VAL A 114 -3.05 19.72 -7.49
CA VAL A 114 -2.17 20.85 -7.12
C VAL A 114 -2.50 22.07 -7.98
N VAL A 115 -2.63 21.90 -9.30
CA VAL A 115 -3.03 22.97 -10.22
C VAL A 115 -4.41 23.54 -9.85
N ALA A 116 -5.41 22.67 -9.63
CA ALA A 116 -6.76 23.10 -9.27
C ALA A 116 -6.84 23.84 -7.92
N ARG A 117 -5.92 23.57 -6.98
CA ARG A 117 -5.84 24.27 -5.69
C ARG A 117 -5.11 25.62 -5.77
N GLY A 118 -4.50 25.96 -6.90
CA GLY A 118 -3.81 27.24 -7.08
C GLY A 118 -2.59 27.42 -6.16
N ALA A 119 -1.86 26.34 -5.84
CA ALA A 119 -0.63 26.47 -5.09
C ALA A 119 0.38 27.30 -5.92
N LYS A 120 0.95 28.36 -5.32
CA LYS A 120 2.03 29.13 -5.95
C LYS A 120 3.14 28.17 -6.40
N GLU A 121 3.63 28.34 -7.63
CA GLU A 121 4.66 27.49 -8.29
C GLU A 121 4.21 26.08 -8.71
N ALA A 122 2.92 25.75 -8.62
CA ALA A 122 2.41 24.47 -9.09
C ALA A 122 2.32 24.40 -10.63
N GLY A 123 3.26 23.69 -11.25
CA GLY A 123 3.20 23.38 -12.69
C GLY A 123 4.11 24.23 -13.58
N TRP A 124 5.26 24.68 -13.07
CA TRP A 124 6.25 25.47 -13.83
C TRP A 124 5.76 26.86 -14.28
N ALA A 125 4.62 27.33 -13.76
CA ALA A 125 4.12 28.67 -14.02
C ALA A 125 4.70 29.64 -12.98
N THR A 126 5.70 30.42 -13.39
CA THR A 126 6.12 31.63 -12.68
C THR A 126 5.04 32.69 -12.87
N ASN A 127 4.10 32.75 -11.93
CA ASN A 127 3.14 33.82 -11.60
C ASN A 127 2.40 34.64 -12.68
N ASP A 128 2.58 34.47 -13.98
CA ASP A 128 1.88 35.29 -14.99
C ASP A 128 1.08 34.49 -16.04
N ASP A 129 1.34 33.19 -16.23
CA ASP A 129 0.60 32.40 -17.22
C ASP A 129 0.18 31.03 -16.65
N LEU A 130 -1.05 30.94 -16.13
CA LEU A 130 -1.70 29.66 -15.83
C LEU A 130 -1.99 28.92 -17.14
N ALA A 131 -1.00 28.18 -17.64
CA ALA A 131 -1.23 27.18 -18.68
C ALA A 131 -2.15 26.09 -18.09
N TYR A 132 -3.44 26.16 -18.46
CA TYR A 132 -4.57 25.37 -17.95
C TYR A 132 -5.25 25.94 -16.70
N ASP A 133 -6.07 26.97 -16.95
CA ASP A 133 -7.08 27.49 -16.02
C ASP A 133 -8.26 26.51 -15.89
N ALA A 134 -8.21 25.63 -14.88
CA ALA A 134 -9.28 24.70 -14.56
C ALA A 134 -10.58 25.36 -14.05
N THR A 135 -10.61 26.70 -13.85
CA THR A 135 -11.85 27.45 -13.54
C THR A 135 -12.62 27.83 -14.81
N LYS A 136 -11.98 27.78 -15.97
CA LYS A 136 -12.65 27.77 -17.28
C LYS A 136 -13.08 26.33 -17.60
N GLY A 137 -14.06 25.83 -16.83
CA GLY A 137 -14.77 24.63 -17.22
C GLY A 137 -15.29 24.77 -18.65
N ASP A 138 -15.30 23.66 -19.39
CA ASP A 138 -15.97 23.55 -20.68
C ASP A 138 -17.37 24.15 -20.56
N LYS A 139 -17.54 25.34 -21.14
CA LYS A 139 -18.86 25.93 -21.33
C LYS A 139 -19.55 25.08 -22.39
N ALA A 140 -20.37 24.15 -21.94
CA ALA A 140 -21.55 23.72 -22.68
C ALA A 140 -22.59 24.85 -22.67
#